data_AF-A0A8G1M4P3-F1
#
_entry.id   AF-A0A8G1M4P3-F1
#
_cell.length_a   1.000
_cell.length_b   1.000
_cell.length_c   1.000
_cell.angle_alpha   90.00
_cell.angle_beta   90.00
_cell.angle_gamma   90.00
#
_symmetry.space_group_name_H-M   'P 1'
#
loop_
_entity.id
_entity.type
_entity.pdbx_description
1 polymer ?
#
loop_
_entity_poly.entity_id
_entity_poly.type
_entity_poly.pdbx_seq_one_letter_code
_entity_poly.pdbx_strand_id
1 'polypeptide(L)'
;MYRDIGLVAGGSWDQSDQKFCEETIYDSPEPHITVYSGLRSRFENGKPWEQTEFIQHILDRLEDEQSVWHGCKSKQDVLSRCAKLDKLYNIIKENGYQSRRELLNEDNDHLRYTPKLNPMRFYYKYDEVVCNLGRDGEFLFVGGHHRLSIAKILDIDRIPVRIFVRHKEWQQKLDRHSEEKTNENFGHPDLKNL
;
A
#
# COMPACT_ATOMS: atom_id res chain seq x y z
N MET A 1 12.87 -7.02 5.37
CA MET A 1 11.83 -6.54 4.44
C MET A 1 12.03 -5.09 3.97
N TYR A 2 12.85 -4.25 4.62
CA TYR A 2 13.07 -2.84 4.21
C TYR A 2 14.50 -2.51 3.78
N ARG A 3 15.34 -3.52 3.46
CA ARG A 3 16.77 -3.29 3.14
C ARG A 3 16.96 -2.64 1.77
N ASP A 4 15.98 -2.76 0.89
CA ASP A 4 16.09 -2.37 -0.51
C ASP A 4 15.38 -1.05 -0.81
N ILE A 5 14.94 -0.30 0.22
CA ILE A 5 14.33 1.02 0.00
C ILE A 5 15.36 1.95 -0.65
N GLY A 6 15.03 2.45 -1.84
CA GLY A 6 15.90 3.30 -2.63
C GLY A 6 16.98 2.54 -3.41
N LEU A 7 16.90 1.20 -3.46
CA LEU A 7 17.81 0.40 -4.27
C LEU A 7 17.62 0.70 -5.76
N VAL A 8 18.73 0.75 -6.48
CA VAL A 8 18.76 0.75 -7.95
C VAL A 8 19.27 -0.61 -8.41
N ALA A 9 18.44 -1.37 -9.12
CA ALA A 9 18.76 -2.73 -9.55
C ALA A 9 18.49 -2.93 -11.04
N GLY A 10 19.38 -3.64 -11.74
CA GLY A 10 19.13 -4.08 -13.11
C GLY A 10 18.53 -5.49 -13.16
N GLY A 11 18.29 -6.00 -14.37
CA GLY A 11 17.82 -7.37 -14.62
C GLY A 11 16.48 -7.40 -15.34
N SER A 12 15.69 -8.44 -15.07
CA SER A 12 14.37 -8.66 -15.67
C SER A 12 13.25 -8.71 -14.63
N TRP A 13 13.49 -8.21 -13.42
CA TRP A 13 12.52 -8.27 -12.33
C TRP A 13 11.28 -7.41 -12.58
N ASP A 14 11.37 -6.43 -13.48
CA ASP A 14 10.28 -5.56 -13.93
C ASP A 14 9.42 -6.21 -15.02
N GLN A 15 9.91 -7.28 -15.64
CA GLN A 15 9.22 -8.02 -16.69
C GLN A 15 8.31 -9.09 -16.06
N SER A 16 7.17 -8.64 -15.54
CA SER A 16 6.08 -9.52 -15.10
C SER A 16 4.85 -9.31 -15.96
N ASP A 17 4.24 -10.41 -16.40
CA ASP A 17 2.94 -10.38 -17.09
C ASP A 17 1.79 -10.03 -16.12
N GLN A 18 2.05 -10.13 -14.81
CA GLN A 18 1.08 -9.84 -13.77
C GLN A 18 0.99 -8.33 -13.51
N LYS A 19 0.05 -7.69 -14.19
CA LYS A 19 -0.34 -6.31 -13.88
C LYS A 19 -1.08 -6.27 -12.56
N PHE A 20 -0.93 -5.18 -11.82
CA PHE A 20 -1.82 -4.88 -10.71
C PHE A 20 -3.27 -4.85 -11.21
N CYS A 21 -4.10 -5.75 -10.70
CA CYS A 21 -5.54 -5.67 -10.84
C CYS A 21 -6.20 -5.84 -9.47
N GLU A 22 -7.43 -5.35 -9.35
CA GLU A 22 -8.25 -5.41 -8.13
C GLU A 22 -8.48 -6.85 -7.61
N GLU A 23 -8.26 -7.84 -8.47
CA GLU A 23 -8.38 -9.27 -8.23
C GLU A 23 -7.07 -9.91 -7.71
N THR A 24 -5.92 -9.24 -7.83
CA THR A 24 -4.61 -9.80 -7.44
C THR A 24 -4.19 -9.52 -6.00
N ILE A 25 -5.12 -9.08 -5.14
CA ILE A 25 -4.76 -8.60 -3.80
C ILE A 25 -4.67 -9.77 -2.79
N TYR A 26 -3.48 -10.42 -2.84
CA TYR A 26 -2.68 -11.26 -1.91
C TYR A 26 -3.22 -11.93 -0.64
N ASP A 27 -4.46 -11.74 -0.21
CA ASP A 27 -4.90 -12.26 1.10
C ASP A 27 -5.69 -13.59 1.04
N SER A 28 -6.05 -14.07 -0.16
CA SER A 28 -6.69 -15.38 -0.35
C SER A 28 -6.07 -16.18 -1.50
N PRO A 29 -5.96 -17.52 -1.39
CA PRO A 29 -5.67 -18.39 -2.52
C PRO A 29 -6.77 -18.37 -3.59
N GLU A 30 -7.98 -17.92 -3.23
CA GLU A 30 -9.10 -17.78 -4.16
C GLU A 30 -9.06 -16.40 -4.83
N PRO A 31 -8.94 -16.32 -6.17
CA PRO A 31 -8.67 -15.07 -6.89
C PRO A 31 -9.77 -13.99 -6.77
N HIS A 32 -10.95 -14.33 -6.24
CA HIS A 32 -12.08 -13.40 -6.06
C HIS A 32 -12.26 -12.92 -4.61
N ILE A 33 -11.63 -13.59 -3.63
CA ILE A 33 -11.80 -13.30 -2.21
C ILE A 33 -10.65 -12.41 -1.72
N THR A 34 -10.63 -11.17 -2.22
CA THR A 34 -9.55 -10.22 -1.89
C THR A 34 -9.94 -9.27 -0.76
N VAL A 35 -8.94 -8.63 -0.15
CA VAL A 35 -9.22 -7.55 0.82
C VAL A 35 -9.96 -6.38 0.16
N TYR A 36 -9.77 -6.15 -1.15
CA TYR A 36 -10.54 -5.16 -1.89
C TYR A 36 -12.03 -5.52 -1.97
N SER A 37 -12.38 -6.77 -2.31
CA SER A 37 -13.79 -7.18 -2.35
C SER A 37 -14.45 -7.14 -0.96
N GLY A 38 -13.69 -7.47 0.09
CA GLY A 38 -14.10 -7.29 1.49
C GLY A 38 -14.38 -5.83 1.86
N LEU A 39 -13.43 -4.92 1.57
CA LEU A 39 -13.58 -3.48 1.81
C LEU A 39 -14.74 -2.88 1.02
N ARG A 40 -14.88 -3.27 -0.25
CA ARG A 40 -15.98 -2.83 -1.12
C ARG A 40 -17.33 -3.29 -0.56
N SER A 41 -17.44 -4.55 -0.14
CA SER A 41 -18.64 -5.08 0.51
C SER A 41 -18.99 -4.33 1.80
N ARG A 42 -17.98 -3.97 2.59
CA ARG A 42 -18.17 -3.20 3.82
C ARG A 42 -18.67 -1.78 3.54
N PHE A 43 -18.02 -1.06 2.63
CA PHE A 43 -18.18 0.40 2.51
C PHE A 43 -19.14 0.85 1.41
N GLU A 44 -19.24 0.12 0.30
CA GLU A 44 -20.24 0.42 -0.75
C GLU A 44 -21.59 -0.22 -0.41
N ASN A 45 -21.58 -1.48 0.05
CA ASN A 45 -22.81 -2.24 0.29
C ASN A 45 -23.28 -2.21 1.76
N GLY A 46 -22.50 -1.60 2.66
CA GLY A 46 -22.85 -1.46 4.08
C GLY A 46 -22.87 -2.77 4.88
N LYS A 47 -22.31 -3.88 4.33
CA LYS A 47 -22.34 -5.17 5.03
C LYS A 47 -21.56 -5.11 6.34
N PRO A 48 -22.03 -5.74 7.42
CA PRO A 48 -21.20 -6.04 8.59
C PRO A 48 -20.00 -6.88 8.17
N TRP A 49 -18.86 -6.69 8.83
CA TRP A 49 -17.61 -7.37 8.48
C TRP A 49 -17.77 -8.89 8.45
N GLU A 50 -18.45 -9.44 9.45
CA GLU A 50 -18.73 -10.87 9.62
C GLU A 50 -19.59 -11.49 8.50
N GLN A 51 -20.23 -10.66 7.68
CA GLN A 51 -21.04 -11.07 6.53
C GLN A 51 -20.35 -10.81 5.19
N THR A 52 -19.11 -10.32 5.22
CA THR A 52 -18.29 -10.21 4.01
C THR A 52 -17.64 -11.57 3.74
N GLU A 53 -17.67 -12.00 2.47
CA GLU A 53 -17.08 -13.27 2.03
C GLU A 53 -15.59 -13.36 2.38
N PHE A 54 -14.87 -12.22 2.28
CA PHE A 54 -13.48 -12.10 2.70
C PHE A 54 -13.25 -12.47 4.17
N ILE A 55 -14.06 -11.94 5.08
CA ILE A 55 -13.91 -12.24 6.52
C ILE A 55 -14.39 -13.65 6.84
N GLN A 56 -15.46 -14.13 6.21
CA GLN A 56 -15.91 -15.52 6.37
C GLN A 56 -14.78 -16.49 6.00
N HIS A 57 -14.15 -16.29 4.84
CA HIS A 57 -13.00 -17.09 4.40
C HIS A 57 -11.81 -17.03 5.37
N ILE A 58 -11.51 -15.86 5.95
CA ILE A 58 -10.45 -15.72 6.96
C ILE A 58 -10.81 -16.47 8.26
N LEU A 59 -12.08 -16.42 8.68
CA LEU A 59 -12.54 -17.09 9.89
C LEU A 59 -12.55 -18.60 9.72
N ASP A 60 -12.91 -19.12 8.55
CA ASP A 60 -12.88 -20.56 8.28
C ASP A 60 -11.45 -21.10 8.36
N ARG A 61 -10.46 -20.35 7.84
CA ARG A 61 -9.04 -20.73 7.91
C ARG A 61 -8.45 -20.69 9.32
N LEU A 62 -9.04 -19.95 10.26
CA LEU A 62 -8.57 -19.95 11.66
C LEU A 62 -8.75 -21.30 12.35
N GLU A 63 -9.61 -22.18 11.83
CA GLU A 63 -9.80 -23.51 12.39
C GLU A 63 -8.59 -24.42 12.10
N ASP A 64 -7.98 -24.25 10.92
CA ASP A 64 -6.89 -25.11 10.43
C ASP A 64 -5.50 -24.46 10.52
N GLU A 65 -5.42 -23.13 10.57
CA GLU A 65 -4.16 -22.38 10.51
C GLU A 65 -3.77 -21.74 11.85
N GLN A 66 -2.48 -21.81 12.17
CA GLN A 66 -1.93 -21.18 13.39
C GLN A 66 -1.97 -19.64 13.37
N SER A 67 -2.06 -19.05 12.18
CA SER A 67 -2.27 -17.61 12.01
C SER A 67 -2.72 -17.28 10.60
N VAL A 68 -3.68 -16.38 10.49
CA VAL A 68 -4.22 -15.88 9.22
C VAL A 68 -3.97 -14.38 9.10
N TRP A 69 -4.23 -13.80 7.93
CA TRP A 69 -4.37 -12.37 7.67
C TRP A 69 -3.55 -11.44 8.59
N HIS A 70 -2.26 -11.30 8.28
CA HIS A 70 -1.29 -10.53 9.08
C HIS A 70 -1.08 -11.01 10.52
N GLY A 71 -1.13 -12.32 10.75
CA GLY A 71 -0.79 -12.94 12.03
C GLY A 71 -1.92 -12.95 13.05
N CYS A 72 -3.16 -12.69 12.63
CA CYS A 72 -4.35 -12.90 13.46
C CYS A 72 -4.46 -14.37 13.86
N LYS A 73 -4.72 -14.66 15.13
CA LYS A 73 -4.79 -16.03 15.68
C LYS A 73 -6.14 -16.36 16.30
N SER A 74 -7.07 -15.41 16.23
CA SER A 74 -8.39 -15.55 16.81
C SER A 74 -9.41 -14.68 16.06
N LYS A 75 -10.69 -15.02 16.20
CA LYS A 75 -11.79 -14.18 15.70
C LYS A 75 -11.71 -12.76 16.26
N GLN A 76 -11.33 -12.60 17.52
CA GLN A 76 -11.18 -11.28 18.14
C GLN A 76 -10.06 -10.45 17.48
N ASP A 77 -8.95 -11.09 17.09
CA ASP A 77 -7.88 -10.41 16.36
C ASP A 77 -8.35 -9.92 14.99
N VAL A 78 -9.11 -10.76 14.28
CA VAL A 78 -9.69 -10.42 12.97
C VAL A 78 -10.64 -9.23 13.10
N LEU A 79 -11.58 -9.26 14.05
CA LEU A 79 -12.51 -8.15 14.30
C LEU A 79 -11.79 -6.87 14.73
N SER A 80 -10.74 -6.99 15.54
CA SER A 80 -9.90 -5.85 15.94
C SER A 80 -9.16 -5.25 14.74
N ARG A 81 -8.79 -6.07 13.75
CA ARG A 81 -8.21 -5.60 12.48
C ARG A 81 -9.25 -4.93 11.60
N CYS A 82 -10.47 -5.46 11.50
CA CYS A 82 -11.59 -4.83 10.82
C CYS A 82 -11.90 -3.43 11.39
N ALA A 83 -11.90 -3.28 12.71
CA ALA A 83 -12.09 -1.97 13.35
C ALA A 83 -11.00 -0.95 12.98
N LYS A 84 -9.75 -1.41 12.79
CA LYS A 84 -8.65 -0.55 12.29
C LYS A 84 -8.88 -0.13 10.84
N LEU A 85 -9.47 -0.99 10.00
CA LEU A 85 -9.84 -0.65 8.62
C LEU A 85 -10.97 0.37 8.58
N ASP A 86 -12.02 0.20 9.39
CA ASP A 86 -13.11 1.20 9.52
C ASP A 86 -12.53 2.57 9.92
N LYS A 87 -11.60 2.59 10.89
CA LYS A 87 -10.93 3.84 11.30
C LYS A 87 -10.12 4.45 10.15
N LEU A 88 -9.33 3.65 9.44
CA LEU A 88 -8.51 4.12 8.32
C LEU A 88 -9.38 4.67 7.18
N TYR A 89 -10.45 3.97 6.83
CA TYR A 89 -11.41 4.40 5.82
C TYR A 89 -12.03 5.74 6.19
N ASN A 90 -12.52 5.90 7.41
CA ASN A 90 -13.13 7.15 7.85
C ASN A 90 -12.13 8.32 7.81
N ILE A 91 -10.89 8.11 8.26
CA ILE A 91 -9.84 9.14 8.19
C ILE A 91 -9.60 9.60 6.74
N ILE A 92 -9.48 8.65 5.80
CA ILE A 92 -9.22 8.97 4.38
C ILE A 92 -10.46 9.60 3.73
N LYS A 93 -11.66 9.15 4.10
CA LYS A 93 -12.92 9.70 3.61
C LYS A 93 -13.13 11.15 4.05
N GLU A 94 -12.82 11.45 5.31
CA GLU A 94 -13.03 12.78 5.89
C GLU A 94 -11.97 13.79 5.45
N ASN A 95 -10.69 13.37 5.38
CA ASN A 95 -9.56 14.28 5.17
C ASN A 95 -8.92 14.14 3.77
N GLY A 96 -9.41 13.23 2.94
CA GLY A 96 -8.70 12.79 1.75
C GLY A 96 -7.48 11.92 2.09
N TYR A 97 -6.73 11.51 1.06
CA TYR A 97 -5.52 10.72 1.27
C TYR A 97 -4.36 11.62 1.70
N GLN A 98 -3.93 11.49 2.95
CA GLN A 98 -2.72 12.15 3.45
C GLN A 98 -1.53 11.18 3.46
N SER A 99 -0.42 11.64 2.88
CA SER A 99 0.85 10.92 2.93
C SER A 99 1.34 10.83 4.37
N ARG A 100 2.12 9.79 4.68
CA ARG A 100 2.77 9.72 6.01
C ARG A 100 3.74 10.88 6.24
N ARG A 101 4.28 11.50 5.18
CA ARG A 101 5.17 12.67 5.27
C ARG A 101 4.41 13.89 5.78
N GLU A 102 3.22 14.15 5.24
CA GLU A 102 2.35 15.26 5.66
C GLU A 102 1.92 15.07 7.12
N LEU A 103 1.47 13.86 7.48
CA LEU A 103 1.07 13.53 8.86
C LEU A 103 2.20 13.63 9.90
N LEU A 104 3.47 13.54 9.49
CA LEU A 104 4.64 13.71 10.37
C LEU A 104 5.11 15.16 10.46
N ASN A 105 4.73 16.02 9.51
CA ASN A 105 5.09 17.43 9.46
C ASN A 105 4.04 18.33 10.12
N GLU A 106 2.78 17.88 10.15
CA GLU A 106 1.77 18.48 11.01
C GLU A 106 2.10 18.12 12.47
N ASP A 107 2.11 19.12 13.38
CA ASP A 107 2.37 18.99 14.82
C ASP A 107 1.22 18.24 15.54
N ASN A 108 0.84 17.08 15.02
CA ASN A 108 -0.18 16.20 15.57
C ASN A 108 0.43 15.37 16.70
N ASP A 109 0.39 15.96 17.90
CA ASP A 109 0.95 15.47 19.16
C ASP A 109 0.49 14.04 19.54
N HIS A 110 -0.66 13.59 19.02
CA HIS A 110 -1.16 12.23 19.24
C HIS A 110 -0.32 11.12 18.56
N LEU A 111 0.65 11.49 17.70
CA LEU A 111 1.61 10.57 17.08
C LEU A 111 3.06 10.78 17.58
N ARG A 112 3.31 11.73 18.49
CA ARG A 112 4.60 11.89 19.20
C ARG A 112 4.77 10.81 20.27
N TYR A 113 4.94 9.56 19.85
CA TYR A 113 5.42 8.50 20.73
C TYR A 113 6.94 8.36 20.61
N THR A 114 7.63 8.35 21.75
CA THR A 114 9.08 8.39 21.86
C THR A 114 9.72 7.12 21.27
N PRO A 115 10.84 7.24 20.52
CA PRO A 115 11.48 6.10 19.83
C PRO A 115 11.92 4.94 20.73
N LYS A 116 12.11 5.20 22.03
CA LYS A 116 12.58 4.19 22.99
C LYS A 116 11.54 3.14 23.38
N LEU A 117 10.25 3.37 23.08
CA LEU A 117 9.15 2.53 23.58
C LEU A 117 8.45 1.68 22.52
N ASN A 118 8.77 1.81 21.22
CA ASN A 118 8.07 1.00 20.21
C ASN A 118 8.89 0.73 18.93
N PRO A 119 9.45 -0.49 18.75
CA PRO A 119 10.11 -0.90 17.50
C PRO A 119 9.18 -0.84 16.26
N MET A 120 7.86 -0.70 16.45
CA MET A 120 6.88 -0.47 15.38
C MET A 120 7.02 0.89 14.67
N ARG A 121 7.78 1.86 15.19
CA ARG A 121 7.97 3.16 14.52
C ARG A 121 8.63 3.04 13.14
N PHE A 122 9.46 2.00 12.94
CA PHE A 122 9.97 1.63 11.61
C PHE A 122 8.83 1.22 10.68
N TYR A 123 7.92 0.35 11.13
CA TYR A 123 6.77 -0.11 10.35
C TYR A 123 5.78 1.02 10.02
N TYR A 124 5.50 1.92 10.96
CA TYR A 124 4.59 3.06 10.72
C TYR A 124 5.11 4.10 9.71
N LYS A 125 6.43 4.23 9.54
CA LYS A 125 7.03 5.12 8.51
C LYS A 125 6.86 4.56 7.10
N TYR A 126 6.66 3.26 6.98
CA TYR A 126 6.55 2.53 5.71
C TYR A 126 5.12 2.03 5.44
N ASP A 127 4.14 2.44 6.24
CA ASP A 127 2.71 2.21 6.02
C ASP A 127 2.15 3.19 4.97
N GLU A 128 2.68 3.08 3.74
CA GLU A 128 2.31 3.85 2.57
C GLU A 128 2.07 2.89 1.40
N VAL A 129 1.40 3.33 0.33
CA VAL A 129 1.40 2.58 -0.92
C VAL A 129 2.82 2.55 -1.48
N VAL A 130 3.29 1.36 -1.83
CA VAL A 130 4.67 1.11 -2.27
C VAL A 130 4.68 0.56 -3.68
N CYS A 131 5.52 1.14 -4.53
CA CYS A 131 5.75 0.69 -5.91
C CYS A 131 7.24 0.59 -6.22
N ASN A 132 7.60 -0.29 -7.16
CA ASN A 132 8.86 -0.19 -7.90
C ASN A 132 8.64 0.63 -9.17
N LEU A 133 9.74 1.09 -9.78
CA LEU A 133 9.76 1.67 -11.12
C LEU A 133 10.51 0.75 -12.06
N GLY A 134 9.82 0.22 -13.08
CA GLY A 134 10.44 -0.61 -14.10
C GLY A 134 11.33 0.19 -15.06
N ARG A 135 11.93 -0.49 -16.04
CA ARG A 135 12.94 0.11 -16.95
C ARG A 135 12.42 1.29 -17.75
N ASP A 136 11.11 1.34 -17.97
CA ASP A 136 10.44 2.38 -18.75
C ASP A 136 9.67 3.38 -17.88
N GLY A 137 9.82 3.28 -16.55
CA GLY A 137 9.20 4.19 -15.57
C GLY A 137 7.81 3.75 -15.13
N GLU A 138 7.31 2.61 -15.59
CA GLU A 138 6.04 2.07 -15.14
C GLU A 138 6.03 1.76 -13.64
N PHE A 139 4.93 2.08 -12.97
CA PHE A 139 4.73 1.76 -11.56
C PHE A 139 4.33 0.29 -11.39
N LEU A 140 5.15 -0.46 -10.65
CA LEU A 140 4.89 -1.86 -10.31
C LEU A 140 4.51 -1.94 -8.84
N PHE A 141 3.26 -2.30 -8.55
CA PHE A 141 2.75 -2.33 -7.19
C PHE A 141 3.44 -3.40 -6.33
N VAL A 142 3.82 -3.03 -5.11
CA VAL A 142 4.50 -3.91 -4.15
C VAL A 142 3.66 -4.11 -2.90
N GLY A 143 3.06 -3.04 -2.36
CA GLY A 143 2.40 -3.10 -1.07
C GLY A 143 1.53 -1.88 -0.75
N GLY A 144 0.81 -1.94 0.37
CA GLY A 144 -0.18 -0.93 0.74
C GLY A 144 -1.59 -1.26 0.25
N HIS A 145 -1.92 -2.55 0.18
CA HIS A 145 -3.17 -3.11 -0.33
C HIS A 145 -4.42 -2.43 0.25
N HIS A 146 -4.45 -2.24 1.57
CA HIS A 146 -5.58 -1.60 2.24
C HIS A 146 -5.76 -0.14 1.81
N ARG A 147 -4.67 0.64 1.83
CA ARG A 147 -4.69 2.07 1.48
C ARG A 147 -5.08 2.28 0.02
N LEU A 148 -4.51 1.50 -0.89
CA LEU A 148 -4.85 1.57 -2.31
C LEU A 148 -6.31 1.16 -2.56
N SER A 149 -6.79 0.10 -1.90
CA SER A 149 -8.18 -0.35 -1.99
C SER A 149 -9.15 0.73 -1.50
N ILE A 150 -8.89 1.33 -0.35
CA ILE A 150 -9.70 2.43 0.21
C ILE A 150 -9.69 3.63 -0.73
N ALA A 151 -8.53 4.03 -1.26
CA ALA A 151 -8.43 5.14 -2.20
C ALA A 151 -9.26 4.92 -3.46
N LYS A 152 -9.28 3.69 -3.99
CA LYS A 152 -10.14 3.31 -5.12
C LYS A 152 -11.63 3.38 -4.78
N ILE A 153 -12.04 2.81 -3.64
CA ILE A 153 -13.45 2.83 -3.20
C ILE A 153 -13.96 4.26 -2.99
N LEU A 154 -13.08 5.17 -2.54
CA LEU A 154 -13.39 6.58 -2.34
C LEU A 154 -13.21 7.44 -3.60
N ASP A 155 -12.89 6.83 -4.74
CA ASP A 155 -12.65 7.51 -6.03
C ASP A 155 -11.62 8.66 -5.93
N ILE A 156 -10.50 8.40 -5.23
CA ILE A 156 -9.43 9.39 -5.07
C ILE A 156 -8.54 9.39 -6.33
N ASP A 157 -8.58 10.49 -7.08
CA ASP A 157 -7.86 10.67 -8.34
C ASP A 157 -6.37 10.37 -8.28
N ARG A 158 -5.70 10.78 -7.19
CA ARG A 158 -4.24 10.68 -7.02
C ARG A 158 -3.87 10.40 -5.59
N ILE A 159 -2.93 9.48 -5.41
CA ILE A 159 -2.33 9.16 -4.12
C ILE A 159 -0.80 9.27 -4.19
N PRO A 160 -0.14 9.64 -3.08
CA PRO A 160 1.29 9.52 -2.95
C PRO A 160 1.69 8.04 -2.88
N VAL A 161 2.81 7.70 -3.53
CA VAL A 161 3.42 6.37 -3.44
C VAL A 161 4.89 6.50 -3.04
N ARG A 162 5.40 5.49 -2.34
CA ARG A 162 6.81 5.35 -2.02
C ARG A 162 7.47 4.46 -3.08
N ILE A 163 8.55 4.95 -3.67
CA ILE A 163 9.39 4.13 -4.55
C ILE A 163 10.29 3.23 -3.69
N PHE A 164 10.18 1.93 -3.89
CA PHE A 164 10.97 0.92 -3.20
C PHE A 164 12.25 0.63 -3.98
N VAL A 165 12.12 0.10 -5.20
CA VAL A 165 13.25 -0.16 -6.11
C VAL A 165 13.05 0.61 -7.41
N ARG A 166 14.14 1.15 -7.97
CA ARG A 166 14.18 1.67 -9.34
C ARG A 166 14.97 0.73 -10.23
N HIS A 167 14.50 0.54 -11.45
CA HIS A 167 15.29 -0.12 -12.47
C HIS A 167 16.49 0.73 -12.86
N LYS A 168 17.65 0.09 -13.06
CA LYS A 168 18.91 0.77 -13.40
C LYS A 168 18.79 1.63 -14.66
N GLU A 169 18.07 1.13 -15.67
CA GLU A 169 17.86 1.88 -16.92
C GLU A 169 16.98 3.11 -16.72
N TRP A 170 15.97 3.04 -15.85
CA TRP A 170 15.18 4.22 -15.48
C TRP A 170 16.03 5.25 -14.73
N GLN A 171 16.83 4.80 -13.77
CA GLN A 171 17.76 5.68 -13.04
C GLN A 171 18.73 6.39 -13.99
N GLN A 172 19.29 5.69 -14.98
CA GLN A 172 20.16 6.29 -16.00
C GLN A 172 19.45 7.34 -16.88
N LYS A 173 18.13 7.19 -17.12
CA LYS A 173 17.32 8.23 -17.77
C LYS A 173 17.20 9.46 -16.87
N LEU A 174 16.97 9.28 -15.57
CA LEU A 174 16.90 10.37 -14.59
C LEU A 174 18.23 11.12 -14.44
N ASP A 175 19.34 10.39 -14.34
CA ASP A 175 20.67 10.97 -14.15
C ASP A 175 21.04 11.87 -15.34
N ARG A 176 20.84 11.38 -16.58
CA ARG A 176 21.06 12.18 -17.80
C ARG A 176 20.18 13.42 -17.86
N HIS A 177 18.90 13.29 -17.48
CA HIS A 177 17.98 14.43 -17.46
C HIS A 177 18.45 15.53 -16.48
N SER A 178 18.93 15.14 -15.31
CA SER A 178 19.48 16.06 -14.31
C SER A 178 20.77 16.75 -14.79
N GLU A 179 21.69 16.00 -15.40
CA GLU A 179 22.97 16.52 -15.90
C GLU A 179 22.80 17.47 -17.10
N GLU A 180 21.92 17.13 -18.05
CA GLU A 180 21.74 17.90 -19.27
C GLU A 180 20.85 19.14 -19.07
N LYS A 181 20.21 19.30 -17.89
CA LYS A 181 19.20 20.34 -17.60
C LYS A 181 18.17 20.46 -18.73
N THR A 182 17.84 19.34 -19.36
CA THR A 182 16.92 19.33 -20.48
C THR A 182 15.52 19.61 -19.96
N ASN A 183 14.79 20.53 -20.60
CA ASN A 183 13.38 20.78 -20.30
C ASN A 183 12.44 19.69 -20.85
N GLU A 184 12.99 18.53 -21.24
CA GLU A 184 12.21 17.38 -21.69
C GLU A 184 11.50 16.74 -20.50
N ASN A 185 10.37 17.34 -20.13
CA ASN A 185 9.47 16.77 -19.15
C ASN A 185 8.70 15.63 -19.81
N PHE A 186 9.15 14.39 -19.62
CA PHE A 186 8.41 13.18 -20.06
C PHE A 186 7.05 13.00 -19.34
N GLY A 187 6.63 13.98 -18.52
CA GLY A 187 5.36 13.96 -17.78
C GLY A 187 5.36 12.99 -16.61
N HIS A 188 6.46 12.28 -16.38
CA HIS A 188 6.53 11.24 -15.37
C HIS A 188 6.57 11.81 -13.94
N PRO A 189 5.72 11.34 -13.00
CA PRO A 189 5.69 11.87 -11.63
C PRO A 189 7.03 11.81 -10.88
N ASP A 190 7.87 10.82 -11.20
CA ASP A 190 9.21 10.64 -10.59
C ASP A 190 10.23 11.72 -11.03
N LEU A 191 9.94 12.48 -12.10
CA LEU A 191 10.79 13.57 -12.59
C LEU A 191 10.46 14.93 -11.94
N LYS A 192 9.30 15.08 -11.30
CA LYS A 192 8.78 16.38 -10.85
C LYS A 192 9.51 16.98 -9.63
N ASN A 193 10.46 16.25 -9.04
CA ASN A 193 11.16 16.65 -7.82
C ASN A 193 12.70 16.42 -7.91
N LEU A 194 13.25 16.30 -9.13
CA LEU A 194 14.70 16.23 -9.37
C LEU A 194 15.35 17.61 -9.42
#